data_AF-A0A5K0WF20-F1
#
_entry.id   AF-A0A5K0WF20-F1
#
_cell.length_a   1.000
_cell.length_b   1.000
_cell.length_c   1.000
_cell.angle_alpha   90.00
_cell.angle_beta   90.00
_cell.angle_gamma   90.00
#
_symmetry.space_group_name_H-M   'P 1'
#
loop_
_entity.id
_entity.type
_entity.pdbx_description
1 polymer ?
#
loop_
_entity_poly.entity_id
_entity_poly.type
_entity_poly.pdbx_seq_one_letter_code
_entity_poly.pdbx_strand_id
1 'polypeptide(L)'
;WDILYQAPEAPKLLKPSQKWDVYSYGVIRLELITGRSTEVLMSTSEMDIVSWVQLCMDEKKPFSDVVEPVLLRQMQMEEEMIGVFKIALCQYQSRKKAFDEE
;
A
#
# COMPACT_ATOMS: atom_id res chain seq x y z
N TRP A 1 -0.37 -16.89 7.37
CA TRP A 1 0.55 -15.76 7.67
C TRP A 1 1.48 -15.67 6.49
N ASP A 2 1.01 -14.98 5.45
CA ASP A 2 1.64 -15.00 4.13
C ASP A 2 2.67 -13.89 4.00
N ILE A 3 3.74 -14.21 3.27
CA ILE A 3 4.97 -13.42 3.09
C ILE A 3 4.69 -11.99 2.57
N LEU A 4 3.49 -11.76 2.02
CA LEU A 4 3.03 -10.51 1.41
C LEU A 4 2.76 -9.37 2.41
N TYR A 5 2.52 -9.68 3.68
CA TYR A 5 2.37 -8.69 4.75
C TYR A 5 3.64 -8.54 5.59
N GLN A 6 4.67 -9.32 5.27
CA GLN A 6 5.95 -9.28 5.94
C GLN A 6 6.75 -8.11 5.35
N ALA A 7 7.16 -7.19 6.22
CA ALA A 7 7.99 -6.07 5.80
C ALA A 7 9.31 -6.59 5.17
N PRO A 8 9.81 -5.97 4.09
CA PRO A 8 10.89 -6.53 3.27
C PRO A 8 12.20 -6.79 4.05
N GLU A 9 12.41 -6.08 5.15
CA GLU A 9 13.57 -6.25 6.04
C GLU A 9 13.36 -7.25 7.18
N ALA A 10 12.19 -7.86 7.31
CA ALA A 10 11.87 -8.76 8.40
C ALA A 10 12.64 -10.09 8.25
N PRO A 11 13.66 -10.36 9.08
CA PRO A 11 14.39 -11.61 9.01
C PRO A 11 13.47 -12.75 9.47
N LYS A 12 13.52 -13.90 8.80
CA LYS A 12 12.72 -15.10 9.12
C LYS A 12 12.81 -15.59 10.58
N LEU A 13 13.74 -15.03 11.37
CA LEU A 13 14.08 -15.42 12.74
C LEU A 13 13.99 -14.29 13.77
N LEU A 14 13.56 -13.06 13.41
CA LEU A 14 13.54 -11.92 14.34
C LEU A 14 12.16 -11.68 14.96
N LYS A 15 12.15 -11.17 16.20
CA LYS A 15 10.91 -10.83 16.92
C LYS A 15 10.12 -9.74 16.17
N PRO A 16 8.79 -9.88 16.06
CA PRO A 16 7.93 -8.83 15.54
C PRO A 16 8.21 -7.50 16.23
N SER A 17 8.33 -6.44 15.44
CA SER A 17 8.55 -5.08 15.95
C SER A 17 7.34 -4.20 15.65
N GLN A 18 7.16 -3.13 16.41
CA GLN A 18 6.10 -2.14 16.15
C GLN A 18 6.19 -1.55 14.73
N LYS A 19 7.39 -1.50 14.15
CA LYS A 19 7.60 -1.03 12.78
C LYS A 19 7.00 -1.99 11.73
N TRP A 20 6.96 -3.30 12.00
CA TRP A 20 6.34 -4.28 11.09
C TRP A 20 4.82 -4.17 11.12
N ASP A 21 4.25 -3.93 12.29
CA ASP A 21 2.82 -3.71 12.45
C ASP A 21 2.37 -2.47 11.67
N VAL A 22 3.11 -1.36 11.77
CA VAL A 22 2.83 -0.14 11.00
C VAL A 22 2.92 -0.37 9.48
N TYR A 23 3.90 -1.16 9.01
CA TYR A 23 4.03 -1.49 7.59
C TYR A 23 2.85 -2.35 7.09
N SER A 24 2.57 -3.46 7.78
CA SER A 24 1.49 -4.38 7.40
C SER A 24 0.12 -3.69 7.45
N TYR A 25 -0.10 -2.82 8.44
CA TYR A 25 -1.29 -1.98 8.51
C TYR A 25 -1.41 -1.02 7.33
N GLY A 26 -0.30 -0.42 6.86
CA GLY A 26 -0.27 0.40 5.65
C GLY A 26 -0.66 -0.38 4.38
N VAL A 27 -0.13 -1.60 4.22
CA VAL A 27 -0.47 -2.49 3.09
C VAL A 27 -1.94 -2.88 3.11
N ILE A 28 -2.45 -3.34 4.26
CA ILE A 28 -3.87 -3.71 4.44
C ILE A 28 -4.78 -2.51 4.13
N ARG A 29 -4.38 -1.31 4.56
CA ARG A 29 -5.17 -0.10 4.28
C ARG A 29 -5.26 0.19 2.79
N LEU A 30 -4.18 0.02 2.04
CA LEU A 30 -4.20 0.15 0.58
C LEU A 30 -5.05 -0.93 -0.07
N GLU A 31 -4.99 -2.17 0.44
CA GLU A 31 -5.82 -3.28 -0.01
C GLU A 31 -7.31 -2.96 0.12
N LEU A 32 -7.71 -2.44 1.29
CA LEU A 32 -9.09 -2.07 1.59
C LEU A 32 -9.58 -0.88 0.76
N ILE A 33 -8.74 0.10 0.47
CA ILE A 33 -9.16 1.28 -0.31
C ILE A 33 -9.24 0.96 -1.79
N THR A 34 -8.31 0.15 -2.30
CA THR A 34 -8.26 -0.20 -3.73
C THR A 34 -9.15 -1.39 -4.09
N GLY A 35 -9.54 -2.21 -3.10
CA GLY A 35 -10.26 -3.46 -3.31
C GLY A 35 -9.41 -4.52 -4.03
N ARG A 36 -8.08 -4.34 -4.10
CA ARG A 36 -7.17 -5.23 -4.82
C ARG A 36 -6.35 -6.05 -3.87
N SER A 37 -6.35 -7.37 -4.06
CA SER A 37 -5.45 -8.26 -3.33
C SER A 37 -3.99 -8.04 -3.74
N THR A 38 -3.11 -7.90 -2.73
CA THR A 38 -1.66 -7.79 -2.93
C THR A 38 -1.08 -9.02 -3.62
N GLU A 39 -1.61 -10.21 -3.31
CA GLU A 39 -1.20 -11.49 -3.90
C GLU A 39 -1.49 -11.55 -5.40
N VAL A 40 -2.69 -11.11 -5.78
CA VAL A 40 -3.10 -11.07 -7.18
C VAL A 40 -2.23 -10.09 -7.94
N LEU A 41 -2.00 -8.89 -7.39
CA LEU A 41 -1.12 -7.87 -8.00
C LEU A 41 0.31 -8.38 -8.25
N MET A 42 0.90 -9.04 -7.24
CA MET A 42 2.22 -9.63 -7.36
C MET A 42 2.27 -10.75 -8.40
N SER A 43 1.23 -11.57 -8.50
CA SER A 43 1.19 -12.67 -9.48
C SER A 43 0.89 -12.24 -10.90
N THR A 44 0.08 -11.18 -11.11
CA THR A 44 -0.33 -10.75 -12.44
C THR A 44 0.56 -9.67 -13.05
N SER A 45 1.23 -8.89 -12.22
CA SER A 45 1.95 -7.69 -12.66
C SER A 45 3.34 -7.55 -12.06
N GLU A 46 3.78 -8.53 -11.26
CA GLU A 46 5.07 -8.51 -10.53
C GLU A 46 5.30 -7.22 -9.74
N MET A 47 4.21 -6.58 -9.32
CA MET A 47 4.20 -5.25 -8.74
C MET A 47 3.49 -5.30 -7.39
N ASP A 48 4.11 -4.74 -6.36
CA ASP A 48 3.43 -4.60 -5.08
C ASP A 48 2.35 -3.52 -5.16
N ILE A 49 1.38 -3.61 -4.25
CA ILE A 49 0.24 -2.69 -4.22
C ILE A 49 0.67 -1.22 -4.07
N VAL A 50 1.83 -0.97 -3.46
CA VAL A 50 2.32 0.40 -3.26
C VAL A 50 2.86 0.99 -4.56
N SER A 51 3.65 0.21 -5.29
CA SER A 51 4.20 0.55 -6.59
C SER A 51 3.07 0.76 -7.60
N TRP A 52 2.01 -0.06 -7.51
CA TRP A 52 0.83 0.11 -8.35
C TRP A 52 0.07 1.41 -8.05
N VAL A 53 -0.14 1.74 -6.77
CA VAL A 53 -0.77 3.00 -6.37
C VAL A 53 0.07 4.20 -6.82
N GLN A 54 1.39 4.13 -6.67
CA GLN A 54 2.31 5.18 -7.16
C GLN A 54 2.18 5.39 -8.66
N LEU A 55 2.20 4.30 -9.44
CA LEU A 55 2.01 4.35 -10.88
C LEU A 55 0.67 5.00 -11.25
N CYS A 56 -0.42 4.63 -10.56
CA CYS A 56 -1.73 5.22 -10.81
C CYS A 56 -1.79 6.73 -10.51
N MET A 57 -1.07 7.18 -9.48
CA MET A 57 -0.93 8.60 -9.17
C MET A 57 -0.11 9.35 -10.22
N ASP A 58 1.01 8.77 -10.66
CA ASP A 58 1.89 9.35 -11.67
C ASP A 58 1.17 9.47 -13.03
N GLU A 59 0.38 8.47 -13.39
CA GLU A 59 -0.46 8.46 -14.60
C GLU A 59 -1.72 9.34 -14.47
N LYS A 60 -1.98 9.94 -13.29
CA LYS A 60 -3.18 10.72 -12.97
C LYS A 60 -4.47 9.97 -13.32
N LYS A 61 -4.51 8.66 -13.04
CA LYS A 61 -5.71 7.86 -13.23
C LYS A 61 -6.86 8.45 -12.42
N PRO A 62 -8.09 8.44 -12.96
CA PRO A 62 -9.24 8.94 -12.21
C PRO A 62 -9.41 8.10 -10.95
N PHE A 63 -9.82 8.75 -9.87
CA PHE A 63 -9.93 8.13 -8.56
C PHE A 63 -10.84 6.89 -8.56
N SER A 64 -11.85 6.90 -9.43
CA SER A 64 -12.76 5.78 -9.66
C SER A 64 -12.09 4.48 -10.14
N ASP A 65 -10.94 4.58 -10.79
CA ASP A 65 -10.22 3.43 -11.34
C ASP A 65 -9.23 2.84 -10.32
N VAL A 66 -8.91 3.64 -9.30
CA VAL A 66 -7.95 3.30 -8.24
C VAL A 66 -8.67 2.76 -7.02
N VAL A 67 -9.86 3.26 -6.73
CA VAL A 67 -10.61 3.00 -5.48
C VAL A 67 -11.76 2.05 -5.69
N GLU A 68 -12.02 1.23 -4.67
CA GLU A 68 -13.09 0.26 -4.70
C GLU A 68 -14.47 0.95 -4.91
N PRO A 69 -15.30 0.48 -5.87
CA PRO A 69 -16.55 1.14 -6.24
C PRO A 69 -17.58 1.31 -5.10
N VAL A 70 -17.48 0.50 -4.06
CA VAL A 70 -18.33 0.62 -2.86
C VAL A 70 -17.99 1.88 -2.07
N LEU A 71 -16.71 2.25 -2.01
CA LEU A 71 -16.22 3.46 -1.32
C LEU A 71 -16.53 4.73 -2.12
N LEU A 72 -16.59 4.62 -3.45
CA LEU A 72 -16.98 5.71 -4.34
C LEU A 72 -18.45 6.16 -4.15
N ARG A 73 -19.30 5.41 -3.45
CA ARG A 73 -20.66 5.89 -3.13
C ARG A 73 -20.66 6.90 -1.98
N GLN A 74 -19.55 7.00 -1.25
CA GLN A 74 -19.33 7.93 -0.14
C GLN A 74 -18.50 9.15 -0.59
N MET A 75 -18.69 9.63 -1.84
CA MET A 75 -17.91 10.70 -2.53
C MET A 75 -17.66 12.02 -1.78
N GLN A 76 -18.23 12.21 -0.59
CA GLN A 76 -17.91 13.37 0.25
C GLN A 76 -16.52 13.27 0.91
N MET A 77 -15.77 12.18 0.66
CA MET A 77 -14.50 11.87 1.35
C MET A 77 -13.28 11.79 0.42
N GLU A 78 -13.33 12.36 -0.80
CA GLU A 78 -12.23 12.23 -1.78
C GLU A 78 -10.91 12.82 -1.26
N GLU A 79 -10.95 14.01 -0.64
CA GLU A 79 -9.77 14.64 -0.05
C GLU A 79 -9.20 13.82 1.13
N GLU A 80 -10.07 13.28 1.98
CA GLU A 80 -9.69 12.41 3.08
C GLU A 80 -9.02 11.13 2.58
N MET A 81 -9.57 10.51 1.54
CA MET A 81 -9.01 9.30 0.95
C MET A 81 -7.66 9.56 0.28
N ILE A 82 -7.50 10.69 -0.41
CA ILE A 82 -6.19 11.13 -0.92
C ILE A 82 -5.20 11.31 0.24
N GLY A 83 -5.64 11.88 1.37
CA GLY A 83 -4.85 12.00 2.59
C GLY A 83 -4.42 10.64 3.14
N VAL A 84 -5.33 9.67 3.15
CA VAL A 84 -5.06 8.29 3.59
C VAL A 84 -4.06 7.60 2.67
N PHE A 85 -4.20 7.74 1.35
CA PHE A 85 -3.20 7.24 0.40
C PHE A 85 -1.83 7.87 0.65
N LYS A 86 -1.75 9.19 0.82
CA LYS A 86 -0.48 9.89 1.12
C LYS A 86 0.17 9.36 2.40
N ILE A 87 -0.60 9.15 3.48
CA ILE A 87 -0.08 8.59 4.74
C ILE A 87 0.46 7.16 4.52
N ALA A 88 -0.31 6.30 3.83
CA ALA A 88 0.11 4.94 3.55
C ALA A 88 1.38 4.88 2.66
N LEU A 89 1.47 5.75 1.66
CA LEU A 89 2.65 5.89 0.81
C LEU A 89 3.87 6.41 1.58
N CYS A 90 3.72 7.39 2.47
CA CYS A 90 4.80 7.88 3.32
C CYS A 90 5.33 6.77 4.25
N GLN A 91 4.45 5.98 4.86
CA GLN A 91 4.82 4.85 5.73
C GLN A 91 5.65 3.79 4.98
N TYR A 92 5.40 3.62 3.68
CA TYR A 92 6.16 2.74 2.81
C TYR A 92 7.49 3.37 2.33
N GLN A 93 7.47 4.66 1.91
CA GLN A 93 8.65 5.36 1.37
C GLN A 93 9.71 5.72 2.41
N SER A 94 9.32 6.02 3.66
CA SER A 94 10.26 6.26 4.76
C SER A 94 11.17 5.05 5.07
N ARG A 95 10.95 3.91 4.41
CA ARG A 95 11.75 2.70 4.57
C ARG A 95 12.50 2.26 3.32
N LYS A 96 11.98 2.51 2.11
CA LYS A 96 12.71 2.20 0.86
C LYS A 96 13.97 3.07 0.70
N LYS A 97 13.90 4.36 1.09
CA LYS A 97 15.07 5.26 1.11
C LYS A 97 16.14 4.89 2.13
N ALA A 98 15.77 4.26 3.25
CA ALA A 98 16.73 3.78 4.25
C ALA A 98 17.52 2.55 3.77
N PHE A 99 17.15 1.98 2.61
CA PHE A 99 17.80 0.83 1.99
C PHE A 99 18.63 1.23 0.75
N ASP A 100 18.28 2.31 0.05
CA ASP A 100 19.06 2.80 -1.10
C ASP A 100 20.25 3.71 -0.68
N GLU A 101 20.34 4.10 0.59
CA GLU A 101 21.46 4.89 1.17
C GLU A 101 22.47 4.05 1.99
N GLU A 102 22.39 2.71 1.95
CA GLU A 102 23.38 1.77 2.53
C GLU A 102 23.96 0.85 1.44
#